data_AF-C6B8N8-F1
#
_entry.id   AF-C6B8N8-F1
#
_cell.length_a   1.000
_cell.length_b   1.000
_cell.length_c   1.000
_cell.angle_alpha   90.00
_cell.angle_beta   90.00
_cell.angle_gamma   90.00
#
_symmetry.space_group_name_H-M   'P 1'
#
loop_
_entity.id
_entity.type
_entity.pdbx_description
1 polymer ?
#
loop_
_entity_poly.entity_id
_entity_poly.type
_entity_poly.pdbx_seq_one_letter_code
_entity_poly.pdbx_strand_id
1 'polypeptide(L)'
;MKFATGRGFPTRSYPYREPESGLALDNSVDPLIDIPKASFVRFFLGRDDLPEAIDTADIPKHVNDPFAQLILAAGFRPLTLQDILHLLNQATGPNEVSGQRLYRVADGGQIPWDAATANLDRHLRLVVTRHRGEEAELFISSAPPFNSAEIFLQVFAWDPVSGAYNFYERRRGIWSWAGSSWEAFDPQMRGLGPFDSHVSGAPVMKELKLPWMHWHSQSAPILDNILAPDDPLHNDPLYHGSELKGGEDLELIVRAGVSRWTRSRFDRTISGGILKDAKLFFRHILSTTTVNLVTSPQQGASLGDGEMLRLPTSFFLNSDCLLDELGLPATISRPKSPGTFYLDCLTTYGVQLKDGPVTLARDTPFAFAVPEPAFEDRTVLAELISRGALSRRLAASLLMVDFTNPVFSPRREKLHRYIPEEVALDGGQTLNDSFVAAVQASSEAAEPGSVEAEFLSTWSANPAAWQDPMVAAIESYWTNLLQRLTTAAGFDEIFRLSESRRRQFRKRPLAEFGLTLAVAAKLEIPVPLQMTEKARVIPNPPTEDQNHAIV
;
A
#
# COMPACT_ATOMS: atom_id res chain seq x y z
N MET A 1 23.53 -17.30 -27.28
CA MET A 1 23.79 -17.65 -25.86
C MET A 1 22.46 -17.53 -25.13
N LYS A 2 21.98 -18.63 -24.52
CA LYS A 2 20.65 -18.73 -23.89
C LYS A 2 20.66 -17.96 -22.57
N PHE A 3 19.78 -16.97 -22.43
CA PHE A 3 19.56 -16.27 -21.17
C PHE A 3 18.72 -17.15 -20.24
N ALA A 4 19.18 -17.28 -18.99
CA ALA A 4 18.45 -17.94 -17.93
C ALA A 4 17.16 -17.17 -17.65
N THR A 5 16.05 -17.87 -17.78
CA THR A 5 14.73 -17.45 -17.33
C THR A 5 14.77 -17.26 -15.82
N GLY A 6 14.82 -16.02 -15.34
CA GLY A 6 14.48 -15.70 -13.96
C GLY A 6 13.03 -16.08 -13.72
N ARG A 7 12.81 -17.20 -13.03
CA ARG A 7 11.49 -17.65 -12.57
C ARG A 7 11.03 -16.68 -11.48
N GLY A 8 10.19 -15.72 -11.84
CA GLY A 8 9.40 -14.98 -10.86
C GLY A 8 8.27 -15.89 -10.38
N PHE A 9 8.35 -16.38 -9.14
CA PHE A 9 7.25 -17.10 -8.51
C PHE A 9 6.10 -16.13 -8.24
N PRO A 10 4.86 -16.39 -8.71
CA PRO A 10 3.70 -15.58 -8.36
C PRO A 10 3.33 -15.83 -6.90
N THR A 11 3.35 -14.80 -6.07
CA THR A 11 3.24 -14.92 -4.61
C THR A 11 1.83 -14.95 -4.05
N ARG A 12 0.79 -14.81 -4.88
CA ARG A 12 -0.62 -15.06 -4.49
C ARG A 12 -1.47 -15.71 -5.57
N SER A 13 -0.89 -16.05 -6.72
CA SER A 13 -1.65 -16.70 -7.80
C SER A 13 -1.82 -18.21 -7.59
N TYR A 14 -1.51 -18.80 -6.43
CA TYR A 14 -2.01 -20.14 -6.06
C TYR A 14 -3.50 -20.03 -5.87
N PRO A 15 -4.27 -20.33 -6.91
CA PRO A 15 -5.62 -19.89 -6.92
C PRO A 15 -6.32 -20.99 -6.12
N TYR A 16 -6.97 -20.60 -5.02
CA TYR A 16 -7.75 -21.51 -4.19
C TYR A 16 -8.89 -22.18 -5.01
N ARG A 17 -9.09 -21.71 -6.25
CA ARG A 17 -9.75 -22.36 -7.40
C ARG A 17 -8.92 -22.06 -8.66
N GLU A 18 -8.79 -22.98 -9.63
CA GLU A 18 -8.29 -22.58 -10.96
C GLU A 18 -9.13 -21.41 -11.49
N PRO A 19 -8.53 -20.28 -11.91
CA PRO A 19 -9.29 -19.22 -12.49
C PRO A 19 -9.76 -19.69 -13.88
N GLU A 20 -11.07 -19.60 -14.15
CA GLU A 20 -11.64 -19.85 -15.48
C GLU A 20 -11.02 -18.95 -16.57
N SER A 21 -10.28 -17.91 -16.16
CA SER A 21 -9.54 -17.00 -17.04
C SER A 21 -8.32 -17.62 -17.75
N GLY A 22 -7.93 -18.84 -17.41
CA GLY A 22 -6.85 -19.57 -18.10
C GLY A 22 -5.45 -18.95 -17.93
N LEU A 23 -5.28 -18.02 -16.99
CA LEU A 23 -3.96 -17.56 -16.55
C LEU A 23 -3.34 -18.63 -15.66
N ALA A 24 -2.65 -19.57 -16.31
CA ALA A 24 -1.86 -20.59 -15.64
C ALA A 24 -0.79 -19.94 -14.75
N LEU A 25 -0.76 -20.37 -13.49
CA LEU A 25 0.43 -20.32 -12.66
C LEU A 25 1.62 -20.99 -13.35
N ASP A 26 2.82 -20.49 -13.04
CA ASP A 26 4.05 -21.25 -13.26
C ASP A 26 3.89 -22.66 -12.65
N ASN A 27 4.38 -23.69 -13.35
CA ASN A 27 4.21 -25.13 -13.01
C ASN A 27 5.01 -25.55 -11.76
N SER A 28 5.11 -24.70 -10.76
CA SER A 28 5.81 -24.98 -9.51
C SER A 28 4.97 -25.88 -8.61
N VAL A 29 5.59 -26.97 -8.14
CA VAL A 29 5.01 -27.86 -7.14
C VAL A 29 4.80 -27.07 -5.84
N ASP A 30 3.59 -27.14 -5.28
CA ASP A 30 3.25 -26.56 -3.97
C ASP A 30 4.22 -27.11 -2.90
N PRO A 31 4.98 -26.25 -2.19
CA PRO A 31 5.98 -26.69 -1.22
C PRO A 31 5.38 -27.43 -0.01
N LEU A 32 4.06 -27.33 0.19
CA LEU A 32 3.34 -28.00 1.27
C LEU A 32 2.67 -29.30 0.84
N ILE A 33 2.88 -29.77 -0.41
CA ILE A 33 2.20 -30.94 -1.01
C ILE A 33 2.31 -32.21 -0.19
N ASP A 34 3.47 -32.45 0.42
CA ASP A 34 3.80 -33.67 1.17
C ASP A 34 3.65 -33.51 2.70
N ILE A 35 3.22 -32.33 3.16
CA ILE A 35 3.03 -32.08 4.59
C ILE A 35 1.69 -32.68 5.06
N PRO A 36 1.67 -33.39 6.20
CA PRO A 36 0.43 -33.92 6.75
C PRO A 36 -0.59 -32.81 7.03
N LYS A 37 -1.87 -33.09 6.74
CA LYS A 37 -2.97 -32.19 7.13
C LYS A 37 -2.98 -32.01 8.65
N ALA A 38 -3.47 -30.86 9.10
CA ALA A 38 -3.45 -30.43 10.49
C ALA A 38 -2.03 -30.23 11.08
N SER A 39 -0.97 -30.24 10.27
CA SER A 39 0.34 -29.78 10.71
C SER A 39 0.39 -28.26 10.86
N PHE A 40 1.32 -27.81 11.72
CA PHE A 40 1.80 -26.44 11.76
C PHE A 40 3.27 -26.45 11.35
N VAL A 41 3.63 -25.60 10.38
CA VAL A 41 4.98 -25.54 9.82
C VAL A 41 5.48 -24.10 9.80
N ARG A 42 6.80 -23.94 9.77
CA ARG A 42 7.48 -22.71 9.36
C ARG A 42 7.89 -22.87 7.91
N PHE A 43 7.50 -21.92 7.07
CA PHE A 43 7.97 -21.89 5.68
C PHE A 43 8.06 -20.46 5.16
N PHE A 44 9.28 -19.99 5.01
CA PHE A 44 9.65 -18.63 4.68
C PHE A 44 10.06 -18.60 3.21
N LEU A 45 9.12 -18.20 2.35
CA LEU A 45 9.33 -18.22 0.90
C LEU A 45 10.51 -17.33 0.49
N GLY A 46 11.40 -17.89 -0.32
CA GLY A 46 12.65 -17.25 -0.77
C GLY A 46 13.86 -17.56 0.09
N ARG A 47 13.66 -17.99 1.35
CA ARG A 47 14.73 -18.40 2.27
C ARG A 47 14.81 -19.91 2.48
N ASP A 48 13.66 -20.55 2.67
CA ASP A 48 13.59 -21.99 2.93
C ASP A 48 13.40 -22.79 1.64
N ASP A 49 14.14 -23.90 1.52
CA ASP A 49 13.92 -24.88 0.46
C ASP A 49 12.75 -25.83 0.78
N LEU A 50 12.52 -26.12 2.06
CA LEU A 50 11.49 -27.05 2.54
C LEU A 50 10.79 -26.50 3.81
N PRO A 51 9.49 -26.78 3.98
CA PRO A 51 8.79 -26.48 5.22
C PRO A 51 9.34 -27.27 6.42
N GLU A 52 9.43 -26.61 7.56
CA GLU A 52 9.89 -27.18 8.83
C GLU A 52 8.70 -27.37 9.77
N ALA A 53 8.41 -28.60 10.18
CA ALA A 53 7.34 -28.87 11.13
C ALA A 53 7.68 -28.33 12.52
N ILE A 54 6.72 -27.65 13.15
CA ILE A 54 6.84 -27.18 14.53
C ILE A 54 5.87 -27.98 15.40
N ASP A 55 6.42 -28.70 16.37
CA ASP A 55 5.62 -29.41 17.36
C ASP A 55 4.85 -28.43 18.24
N THR A 56 3.61 -28.79 18.61
CA THR A 56 2.72 -27.92 19.39
C THR A 56 3.36 -27.41 20.68
N ALA A 57 4.17 -28.23 21.35
CA ALA A 57 4.87 -27.85 22.59
C ALA A 57 5.99 -26.82 22.37
N ASP A 58 6.50 -26.70 21.14
CA ASP A 58 7.59 -25.80 20.77
C ASP A 58 7.09 -24.48 20.19
N ILE A 59 5.82 -24.37 19.80
CA ILE A 59 5.24 -23.13 19.25
C ILE A 59 5.58 -21.88 20.09
N PRO A 60 5.45 -21.89 21.43
CA PRO A 60 5.80 -20.71 22.24
C PRO A 60 7.28 -20.32 22.22
N LYS A 61 8.18 -21.21 21.78
CA LYS A 61 9.60 -20.89 21.59
C LYS A 61 9.86 -20.09 20.31
N HIS A 62 8.92 -20.13 19.36
CA HIS A 62 9.03 -19.49 18.05
C HIS A 62 8.18 -18.22 17.93
N VAL A 63 6.94 -18.26 18.41
CA VAL A 63 5.94 -17.20 18.18
C VAL A 63 5.07 -16.96 19.44
N ASN A 64 4.87 -15.70 19.81
CA ASN A 64 4.22 -15.30 21.07
C ASN A 64 2.96 -14.44 20.88
N ASP A 65 2.48 -14.30 19.65
CA ASP A 65 1.23 -13.58 19.37
C ASP A 65 -0.03 -14.35 19.80
N PRO A 66 -1.20 -13.68 19.91
CA PRO A 66 -2.43 -14.33 20.34
C PRO A 66 -2.91 -15.49 19.46
N PHE A 67 -2.64 -15.49 18.15
CA PHE A 67 -3.06 -16.59 17.29
C PHE A 67 -2.26 -17.86 17.62
N ALA A 68 -0.93 -17.72 17.69
CA ALA A 68 -0.06 -18.80 18.09
C ALA A 68 -0.40 -19.35 19.47
N GLN A 69 -0.57 -18.46 20.46
CA GLN A 69 -0.72 -18.85 21.86
C GLN A 69 -2.11 -19.41 22.18
N LEU A 70 -3.19 -18.79 21.68
CA LEU A 70 -4.56 -19.19 22.03
C LEU A 70 -5.07 -20.35 21.18
N ILE A 71 -4.57 -20.50 19.95
CA ILE A 71 -5.09 -21.46 18.98
C ILE A 71 -4.08 -22.58 18.71
N LEU A 72 -2.92 -22.23 18.17
CA LEU A 72 -2.00 -23.23 17.64
C LEU A 72 -1.31 -24.03 18.75
N ALA A 73 -0.83 -23.36 19.81
CA ALA A 73 -0.20 -23.96 20.98
C ALA A 73 -1.20 -24.77 21.85
N ALA A 74 -2.50 -24.45 21.76
CA ALA A 74 -3.57 -25.26 22.34
C ALA A 74 -3.87 -26.53 21.52
N GLY A 75 -3.18 -26.75 20.40
CA GLY A 75 -3.31 -27.92 19.55
C GLY A 75 -4.41 -27.82 18.48
N PHE A 76 -5.09 -26.68 18.37
CA PHE A 76 -6.15 -26.50 17.37
C PHE A 76 -5.57 -26.20 15.98
N ARG A 77 -6.28 -26.63 14.95
CA ARG A 77 -5.94 -26.44 13.53
C ARG A 77 -7.21 -26.08 12.74
N PRO A 78 -7.79 -24.90 13.01
CA PRO A 78 -9.06 -24.50 12.41
C PRO A 78 -8.96 -24.46 10.89
N LEU A 79 -10.03 -24.86 10.21
CA LEU A 79 -10.05 -24.90 8.74
C LEU A 79 -10.82 -23.73 8.14
N THR A 80 -11.70 -23.13 8.92
CA THR A 80 -12.64 -22.11 8.46
C THR A 80 -12.50 -20.84 9.30
N LEU A 81 -13.01 -19.70 8.79
CA LEU A 81 -13.09 -18.48 9.57
C LEU A 81 -13.95 -18.70 10.83
N GLN A 82 -15.09 -19.37 10.69
CA GLN A 82 -15.98 -19.65 11.81
C GLN A 82 -15.30 -20.46 12.92
N ASP A 83 -14.45 -21.44 12.57
CA ASP A 83 -13.67 -22.21 13.56
C ASP A 83 -12.72 -21.30 14.35
N ILE A 84 -11.99 -20.40 13.67
CA ILE A 84 -11.08 -19.46 14.35
C ILE A 84 -11.87 -18.59 15.33
N LEU A 85 -12.99 -18.00 14.88
CA LEU A 85 -13.79 -17.11 15.72
C LEU A 85 -14.40 -17.86 16.92
N HIS A 86 -14.86 -19.09 16.70
CA HIS A 86 -15.38 -19.93 17.77
C HIS A 86 -14.32 -20.20 18.84
N LEU A 87 -13.12 -20.61 18.43
CA LEU A 87 -12.01 -20.89 19.35
C LEU A 87 -11.54 -19.64 20.09
N LEU A 88 -11.45 -18.49 19.40
CA LEU A 88 -11.08 -17.22 20.03
C LEU A 88 -12.13 -16.73 21.03
N ASN A 89 -13.42 -17.03 20.82
CA ASN A 89 -14.47 -16.71 21.78
C ASN A 89 -14.45 -17.60 23.03
N GLN A 90 -13.86 -18.79 22.94
CA GLN A 90 -13.70 -19.71 24.07
C GLN A 90 -12.36 -19.52 24.80
N ALA A 91 -11.38 -18.91 24.14
CA ALA A 91 -10.07 -18.66 24.71
C ALA A 91 -10.17 -17.69 25.89
N THR A 92 -9.48 -18.03 26.98
CA THR A 92 -9.40 -17.21 28.20
C THR A 92 -7.94 -17.04 28.62
N GLY A 93 -7.64 -15.99 29.39
CA GLY A 93 -6.33 -15.78 29.99
C GLY A 93 -5.65 -14.48 29.56
N PRO A 94 -4.36 -14.28 29.90
CA PRO A 94 -3.68 -12.99 29.73
C PRO A 94 -3.55 -12.55 28.26
N ASN A 95 -3.65 -13.48 27.32
CA ASN A 95 -3.56 -13.20 25.89
C ASN A 95 -4.92 -13.01 25.21
N GLU A 96 -6.03 -13.06 25.96
CA GLU A 96 -7.39 -12.94 25.43
C GLU A 96 -7.57 -11.69 24.54
N VAL A 97 -8.33 -11.88 23.46
CA VAL A 97 -8.65 -10.86 22.44
C VAL A 97 -10.16 -10.87 22.18
N SER A 98 -10.94 -10.45 23.18
CA SER A 98 -12.41 -10.60 23.21
C SER A 98 -13.16 -9.59 22.34
N GLY A 99 -12.60 -8.41 22.08
CA GLY A 99 -13.22 -7.46 21.17
C GLY A 99 -13.17 -7.98 19.73
N GLN A 100 -14.27 -7.84 18.99
CA GLN A 100 -14.34 -8.22 17.58
C GLN A 100 -14.90 -7.07 16.75
N ARG A 101 -14.33 -6.83 15.56
CA ARG A 101 -14.93 -5.95 14.55
C ARG A 101 -14.80 -6.60 13.18
N LEU A 102 -15.82 -6.42 12.34
CA LEU A 102 -15.91 -7.00 11.00
C LEU A 102 -15.90 -5.89 9.96
N TYR A 103 -15.21 -6.10 8.84
CA TYR A 103 -15.12 -5.14 7.73
C TYR A 103 -15.28 -5.87 6.41
N ARG A 104 -16.10 -5.32 5.52
CA ARG A 104 -16.32 -5.85 4.18
C ARG A 104 -15.51 -5.04 3.18
N VAL A 105 -14.85 -5.72 2.26
CA VAL A 105 -14.17 -5.12 1.10
C VAL A 105 -14.55 -5.89 -0.14
N ALA A 106 -14.82 -5.17 -1.22
CA ALA A 106 -15.08 -5.75 -2.53
C ALA A 106 -14.72 -4.72 -3.60
N ASP A 107 -13.75 -5.04 -4.47
CA ASP A 107 -13.39 -4.20 -5.60
C ASP A 107 -14.58 -3.99 -6.56
N GLY A 108 -15.49 -4.97 -6.62
CA GLY A 108 -16.78 -4.88 -7.32
C GLY A 108 -17.99 -4.57 -6.43
N GLY A 109 -17.78 -4.11 -5.18
CA GLY A 109 -18.81 -3.95 -4.14
C GLY A 109 -19.90 -2.93 -4.41
N GLN A 110 -19.77 -2.16 -5.50
CA GLN A 110 -20.75 -1.18 -5.99
C GLN A 110 -21.19 -1.49 -7.42
N ILE A 111 -21.02 -2.74 -7.87
CA ILE A 111 -21.58 -3.25 -9.12
C ILE A 111 -22.75 -4.17 -8.74
N PRO A 112 -24.00 -3.74 -8.94
CA PRO A 112 -25.17 -4.59 -8.68
C PRO A 112 -25.08 -5.88 -9.47
N TRP A 113 -25.73 -6.92 -8.98
CA TRP A 113 -25.97 -8.15 -9.69
C TRP A 113 -27.11 -7.99 -10.68
N ASP A 114 -26.88 -8.46 -11.90
CA ASP A 114 -27.85 -8.68 -12.95
C ASP A 114 -27.34 -9.79 -13.88
N ALA A 115 -28.12 -10.14 -14.92
CA ALA A 115 -27.72 -11.17 -15.87
C ALA A 115 -26.42 -10.85 -16.62
N ALA A 116 -26.07 -9.58 -16.81
CA ALA A 116 -24.85 -9.16 -17.51
C ALA A 116 -23.60 -9.23 -16.60
N THR A 117 -23.80 -9.16 -15.28
CA THR A 117 -22.75 -9.16 -14.25
C THR A 117 -22.80 -10.40 -13.36
N ALA A 118 -23.55 -11.43 -13.75
CA ALA A 118 -23.71 -12.66 -13.00
C ALA A 118 -22.39 -13.42 -12.81
N ASN A 119 -21.50 -13.35 -13.80
CA ASN A 119 -20.18 -14.00 -13.79
C ASN A 119 -19.05 -13.05 -13.34
N LEU A 120 -19.39 -11.86 -12.82
CA LEU A 120 -18.40 -10.92 -12.32
C LEU A 120 -17.90 -11.38 -10.95
N ASP A 121 -16.59 -11.62 -10.81
CA ASP A 121 -16.00 -11.75 -9.49
C ASP A 121 -15.87 -10.35 -8.86
N ARG A 122 -16.63 -10.15 -7.78
CA ARG A 122 -16.63 -8.87 -7.06
C ARG A 122 -15.50 -8.79 -6.03
N HIS A 123 -14.70 -9.86 -5.89
CA HIS A 123 -13.57 -9.96 -4.98
C HIS A 123 -13.97 -9.66 -3.53
N LEU A 124 -15.16 -10.12 -3.13
CA LEU A 124 -15.72 -9.91 -1.80
C LEU A 124 -14.89 -10.65 -0.76
N ARG A 125 -14.41 -9.91 0.23
CA ARG A 125 -13.63 -10.41 1.35
C ARG A 125 -14.15 -9.81 2.66
N LEU A 126 -13.92 -10.56 3.73
CA LEU A 126 -14.15 -10.14 5.09
C LEU A 126 -12.81 -10.02 5.81
N VAL A 127 -12.61 -8.88 6.47
CA VAL A 127 -11.54 -8.69 7.44
C VAL A 127 -12.15 -8.70 8.83
N VAL A 128 -11.57 -9.48 9.72
CA VAL A 128 -11.94 -9.52 11.14
C VAL A 128 -10.76 -9.03 11.95
N THR A 129 -11.00 -8.10 12.86
CA THR A 129 -10.00 -7.70 13.85
C THR A 129 -10.42 -8.16 15.24
N ARG A 130 -9.44 -8.64 16.00
CA ARG A 130 -9.61 -9.08 17.39
C ARG A 130 -8.75 -8.20 18.30
N HIS A 131 -9.37 -7.72 19.37
CA HIS A 131 -8.85 -6.60 20.14
C HIS A 131 -8.59 -6.96 21.59
N ARG A 132 -7.54 -6.34 22.15
CA ARG A 132 -7.33 -6.23 23.59
C ARG A 132 -7.46 -4.76 23.97
N GLY A 133 -8.57 -4.41 24.60
CA GLY A 133 -8.96 -3.00 24.74
C GLY A 133 -9.24 -2.38 23.38
N GLU A 134 -8.60 -1.24 23.08
CA GLU A 134 -8.73 -0.55 21.78
C GLU A 134 -7.67 -0.98 20.75
N GLU A 135 -6.70 -1.81 21.15
CA GLU A 135 -5.64 -2.26 20.23
C GLU A 135 -6.07 -3.53 19.50
N ALA A 136 -6.00 -3.49 18.17
CA ALA A 136 -6.14 -4.68 17.33
C ALA A 136 -4.87 -5.52 17.43
N GLU A 137 -4.99 -6.68 18.03
CA GLU A 137 -3.89 -7.63 18.25
C GLU A 137 -3.81 -8.68 17.15
N LEU A 138 -4.93 -8.95 16.47
CA LEU A 138 -5.03 -10.02 15.49
C LEU A 138 -5.97 -9.60 14.36
N PHE A 139 -5.57 -9.91 13.14
CA PHE A 139 -6.28 -9.62 11.90
C PHE A 139 -6.47 -10.92 11.14
N ILE A 140 -7.68 -11.19 10.67
CA ILE A 140 -8.03 -12.37 9.88
C ILE A 140 -8.62 -11.89 8.56
N SER A 141 -8.20 -12.48 7.45
CA SER A 141 -8.78 -12.24 6.13
C SER A 141 -9.25 -13.55 5.51
N SER A 142 -10.46 -13.54 4.96
CA SER A 142 -11.09 -14.65 4.24
C SER A 142 -12.07 -14.13 3.20
N ALA A 143 -12.52 -15.00 2.30
CA ALA A 143 -13.68 -14.75 1.45
C ALA A 143 -14.87 -15.64 1.86
N PRO A 144 -16.08 -15.33 1.37
CA PRO A 144 -17.22 -16.25 1.39
C PRO A 144 -16.98 -17.53 0.54
N PRO A 145 -17.64 -18.65 0.87
CA PRO A 145 -18.41 -18.89 2.09
C PRO A 145 -17.49 -19.08 3.32
N PHE A 146 -17.81 -18.42 4.44
CA PHE A 146 -16.91 -18.31 5.60
C PHE A 146 -16.72 -19.60 6.41
N ASN A 147 -17.52 -20.63 6.14
CA ASN A 147 -17.45 -21.97 6.73
C ASN A 147 -16.75 -22.99 5.81
N SER A 148 -16.04 -22.54 4.77
CA SER A 148 -15.37 -23.43 3.82
C SER A 148 -13.89 -23.62 4.16
N ALA A 149 -13.46 -24.89 4.13
CA ALA A 149 -12.07 -25.29 4.24
C ALA A 149 -11.27 -25.13 2.92
N GLU A 150 -11.90 -24.65 1.85
CA GLU A 150 -11.24 -24.45 0.55
C GLU A 150 -10.95 -22.98 0.26
N ILE A 151 -11.61 -22.05 0.95
CA ILE A 151 -11.36 -20.62 0.79
C ILE A 151 -10.08 -20.22 1.51
N PHE A 152 -9.34 -19.26 0.94
CA PHE A 152 -8.15 -18.72 1.58
C PHE A 152 -8.47 -18.24 3.01
N LEU A 153 -7.52 -18.48 3.91
CA LEU A 153 -7.64 -18.02 5.28
C LEU A 153 -6.26 -17.58 5.74
N GLN A 154 -6.12 -16.28 5.96
CA GLN A 154 -4.87 -15.62 6.32
C GLN A 154 -5.05 -14.92 7.65
N VAL A 155 -4.03 -15.00 8.50
CA VAL A 155 -4.02 -14.34 9.81
C VAL A 155 -2.70 -13.58 9.93
N PHE A 156 -2.73 -12.38 10.48
CA PHE A 156 -1.52 -11.82 11.07
C PHE A 156 -1.83 -11.25 12.45
N ALA A 157 -0.87 -11.36 13.35
CA ALA A 157 -1.08 -11.01 14.76
C ALA A 157 0.17 -10.38 15.36
N TRP A 158 -0.02 -9.41 16.24
CA TRP A 158 1.05 -8.71 16.93
C TRP A 158 1.66 -9.59 18.01
N ASP A 159 2.98 -9.71 17.95
CA ASP A 159 3.78 -10.40 18.94
C ASP A 159 4.49 -9.35 19.82
N PRO A 160 4.08 -9.19 21.08
CA PRO A 160 4.66 -8.19 21.97
C PRO A 160 6.10 -8.52 22.39
N VAL A 161 6.55 -9.77 22.26
CA VAL A 161 7.91 -10.19 22.59
C VAL A 161 8.87 -9.85 21.46
N SER A 162 8.48 -10.11 20.21
CA SER A 162 9.30 -9.82 19.03
C SER A 162 9.16 -8.37 18.55
N GLY A 163 8.10 -7.67 18.98
CA GLY A 163 7.76 -6.32 18.53
C GLY A 163 7.36 -6.27 17.06
N ALA A 164 6.78 -7.34 16.53
CA ALA A 164 6.43 -7.48 15.10
C ALA A 164 5.09 -8.21 14.93
N TYR A 165 4.51 -8.10 13.73
CA TYR A 165 3.42 -8.99 13.34
C TYR A 165 3.98 -10.31 12.81
N ASN A 166 3.41 -11.44 13.22
CA ASN A 166 3.63 -12.73 12.59
C ASN A 166 2.53 -12.99 11.55
N PHE A 167 2.90 -13.53 10.39
CA PHE A 167 2.02 -13.80 9.27
C PHE A 167 1.79 -15.30 9.11
N TYR A 168 0.52 -15.68 8.99
CA TYR A 168 0.07 -17.06 8.90
C TYR A 168 -0.86 -17.24 7.72
N GLU A 169 -0.80 -18.41 7.11
CA GLU A 169 -1.75 -18.80 6.09
C GLU A 169 -2.12 -20.27 6.21
N ARG A 170 -3.37 -20.56 5.88
CA ARG A 170 -3.89 -21.92 5.79
C ARG A 170 -3.93 -22.36 4.34
N ARG A 171 -3.24 -23.46 4.03
CA ARG A 171 -3.27 -24.10 2.71
C ARG A 171 -3.52 -25.59 2.87
N ARG A 172 -4.56 -26.11 2.21
CA ARG A 172 -4.86 -27.56 2.15
C ARG A 172 -4.99 -28.25 3.52
N GLY A 173 -5.43 -27.48 4.52
CA GLY A 173 -5.58 -27.94 5.90
C GLY A 173 -4.29 -27.91 6.73
N ILE A 174 -3.24 -27.26 6.24
CA ILE A 174 -1.97 -27.01 6.94
C ILE A 174 -1.92 -25.53 7.30
N TRP A 175 -1.43 -25.21 8.50
CA TRP A 175 -1.09 -23.84 8.87
C TRP A 175 0.40 -23.61 8.70
N SER A 176 0.78 -22.56 7.97
CA SER A 176 2.16 -22.13 7.81
C SER A 176 2.38 -20.80 8.52
N TRP A 177 3.43 -20.70 9.33
CA TRP A 177 4.04 -19.42 9.71
C TRP A 177 4.94 -18.98 8.57
N ALA A 178 4.52 -17.93 7.87
CA ALA A 178 5.11 -17.46 6.61
C ALA A 178 6.18 -16.37 6.79
N GLY A 179 6.38 -15.90 8.03
CA GLY A 179 7.37 -14.86 8.39
C GLY A 179 6.83 -13.89 9.44
N SER A 180 7.67 -12.95 9.86
CA SER A 180 7.29 -11.81 10.69
C SER A 180 7.56 -10.48 9.98
N SER A 181 7.11 -9.36 10.54
CA SER A 181 7.39 -8.04 9.97
C SER A 181 8.89 -7.76 9.75
N TRP A 182 9.77 -8.41 10.51
CA TRP A 182 11.23 -8.29 10.32
C TRP A 182 11.70 -8.88 8.98
N GLU A 183 11.13 -10.00 8.56
CA GLU A 183 11.47 -10.66 7.30
C GLU A 183 11.06 -9.87 6.05
N ALA A 184 10.16 -8.88 6.16
CA ALA A 184 9.83 -7.98 5.04
C ALA A 184 11.04 -7.22 4.48
N PHE A 185 12.09 -7.06 5.30
CA PHE A 185 13.32 -6.38 4.94
C PHE A 185 14.45 -7.32 4.53
N ASP A 186 14.30 -8.63 4.70
CA ASP A 186 15.27 -9.63 4.24
C ASP A 186 15.33 -9.63 2.70
N PRO A 187 16.50 -9.40 2.08
CA PRO A 187 16.64 -9.42 0.62
C PRO A 187 16.15 -10.72 -0.05
N GLN A 188 16.20 -11.86 0.65
CA GLN A 188 15.74 -13.14 0.11
C GLN A 188 14.21 -13.29 0.13
N MET A 189 13.52 -12.56 1.00
CA MET A 189 12.08 -12.68 1.23
C MET A 189 11.27 -11.47 0.79
N ARG A 190 11.93 -10.34 0.53
CA ARG A 190 11.28 -9.11 0.07
C ARG A 190 10.49 -9.36 -1.21
N GLY A 191 9.25 -8.89 -1.22
CA GLY A 191 8.35 -9.08 -2.36
C GLY A 191 7.85 -10.52 -2.52
N LEU A 192 8.19 -11.43 -1.58
CA LEU A 192 7.79 -12.83 -1.60
C LEU A 192 6.87 -13.19 -0.42
N GLY A 193 6.02 -14.19 -0.65
CA GLY A 193 5.07 -14.69 0.34
C GLY A 193 4.13 -13.56 0.82
N PRO A 194 3.98 -13.34 2.13
CA PRO A 194 3.14 -12.25 2.63
C PRO A 194 3.69 -10.85 2.29
N PHE A 195 4.99 -10.73 2.00
CA PHE A 195 5.68 -9.44 1.79
C PHE A 195 5.55 -8.90 0.36
N ASP A 196 4.82 -9.59 -0.51
CA ASP A 196 4.36 -9.03 -1.79
C ASP A 196 3.31 -7.92 -1.60
N SER A 197 2.52 -8.03 -0.53
CA SER A 197 1.43 -7.13 -0.17
C SER A 197 1.77 -6.33 1.09
N HIS A 198 2.43 -6.97 2.05
CA HIS A 198 2.96 -6.35 3.27
C HIS A 198 4.43 -5.96 3.08
N VAL A 199 4.73 -5.16 2.05
CA VAL A 199 6.11 -4.83 1.61
C VAL A 199 7.00 -4.28 2.73
N SER A 200 6.40 -3.65 3.75
CA SER A 200 7.10 -3.11 4.90
C SER A 200 6.93 -3.91 6.20
N GLY A 201 6.24 -5.04 6.14
CA GLY A 201 5.86 -5.84 7.31
C GLY A 201 4.72 -5.22 8.14
N ALA A 202 4.16 -4.08 7.73
CA ALA A 202 3.05 -3.42 8.41
C ALA A 202 1.68 -3.91 7.91
N PRO A 203 0.58 -3.63 8.64
CA PRO A 203 -0.78 -3.70 8.10
C PRO A 203 -0.92 -2.84 6.83
N VAL A 204 -1.64 -3.35 5.82
CA VAL A 204 -1.77 -2.67 4.51
C VAL A 204 -2.82 -1.57 4.57
N MET A 205 -2.43 -0.35 4.21
CA MET A 205 -3.30 0.84 4.16
C MET A 205 -4.02 1.06 2.82
N LYS A 206 -3.87 0.16 1.84
CA LYS A 206 -4.44 0.31 0.49
C LYS A 206 -5.96 0.53 0.55
N GLU A 207 -6.42 1.60 -0.10
CA GLU A 207 -7.82 2.02 -0.21
C GLU A 207 -8.46 2.46 1.12
N LEU A 208 -7.68 2.57 2.19
CA LEU A 208 -8.12 3.06 3.50
C LEU A 208 -7.90 4.56 3.63
N LYS A 209 -8.65 5.32 2.82
CA LYS A 209 -8.78 6.77 2.91
C LYS A 209 -10.13 7.17 2.35
N LEU A 210 -10.81 8.11 3.00
CA LEU A 210 -12.08 8.68 2.54
C LEU A 210 -12.05 8.91 1.01
N PRO A 211 -13.00 8.34 0.23
CA PRO A 211 -14.28 7.76 0.64
C PRO A 211 -14.27 6.24 0.86
N TRP A 212 -13.10 5.63 1.04
CA TRP A 212 -12.91 4.19 1.23
C TRP A 212 -13.49 3.36 0.08
N MET A 213 -13.01 3.65 -1.13
CA MET A 213 -13.69 3.32 -2.40
C MET A 213 -14.17 1.87 -2.58
N HIS A 214 -13.49 0.88 -1.99
CA HIS A 214 -13.88 -0.54 -2.06
C HIS A 214 -14.28 -1.14 -0.71
N TRP A 215 -14.18 -0.38 0.38
CA TRP A 215 -14.56 -0.83 1.71
C TRP A 215 -15.99 -0.39 1.99
N HIS A 216 -16.79 -1.29 2.57
CA HIS A 216 -18.06 -0.89 3.14
C HIS A 216 -17.83 0.24 4.13
N SER A 217 -18.50 1.37 3.92
CA SER A 217 -18.32 2.58 4.73
C SER A 217 -19.56 3.45 4.65
N GLN A 218 -19.61 4.49 5.48
CA GLN A 218 -20.63 5.53 5.38
C GLN A 218 -20.67 6.24 4.01
N SER A 219 -19.56 6.24 3.25
CA SER A 219 -19.46 6.90 1.94
C SER A 219 -19.65 5.95 0.76
N ALA A 220 -19.33 4.67 0.95
CA ALA A 220 -19.35 3.64 -0.08
C ALA A 220 -20.00 2.33 0.46
N PRO A 221 -21.30 2.35 0.78
CA PRO A 221 -21.94 1.17 1.35
C PRO A 221 -21.97 0.03 0.32
N ILE A 222 -21.40 -1.12 0.70
CA ILE A 222 -21.64 -2.40 0.01
C ILE A 222 -23.04 -2.90 0.43
N LEU A 223 -23.95 -2.98 -0.56
CA LEU A 223 -25.36 -3.35 -0.39
C LEU A 223 -25.62 -4.76 -0.95
N ASP A 224 -26.70 -5.40 -0.51
CA ASP A 224 -27.02 -6.79 -0.92
C ASP A 224 -27.46 -6.92 -2.38
N ASN A 225 -27.67 -5.79 -3.06
CA ASN A 225 -27.95 -5.79 -4.51
C ASN A 225 -26.76 -6.26 -5.34
N ILE A 226 -25.57 -6.48 -4.76
CA ILE A 226 -24.42 -7.10 -5.44
C ILE A 226 -24.49 -8.63 -5.46
N LEU A 227 -25.40 -9.22 -4.69
CA LEU A 227 -25.55 -10.65 -4.51
C LEU A 227 -26.59 -11.20 -5.48
N ALA A 228 -26.43 -12.47 -5.89
CA ALA A 228 -27.47 -13.19 -6.59
C ALA A 228 -28.73 -13.35 -5.71
N PRO A 229 -29.93 -13.50 -6.27
CA PRO A 229 -31.17 -13.65 -5.48
C PRO A 229 -31.16 -14.85 -4.51
N ASP A 230 -30.44 -15.92 -4.85
CA ASP A 230 -30.30 -17.15 -4.08
C ASP A 230 -28.95 -17.27 -3.36
N ASP A 231 -28.17 -16.18 -3.29
CA ASP A 231 -26.86 -16.17 -2.65
C ASP A 231 -26.99 -16.48 -1.14
N PRO A 232 -26.24 -17.45 -0.60
CA PRO A 232 -26.32 -17.80 0.83
C PRO A 232 -25.92 -16.63 1.76
N LEU A 233 -25.17 -15.64 1.28
CA LEU A 233 -24.76 -14.49 2.08
C LEU A 233 -25.91 -13.64 2.60
N HIS A 234 -27.08 -13.64 1.93
CA HIS A 234 -28.29 -12.94 2.41
C HIS A 234 -28.69 -13.34 3.84
N ASN A 235 -28.28 -14.54 4.30
CA ASN A 235 -28.59 -15.05 5.63
C ASN A 235 -27.34 -15.32 6.48
N ASP A 236 -26.15 -14.87 6.04
CA ASP A 236 -24.91 -15.15 6.75
C ASP A 236 -24.71 -14.18 7.94
N PRO A 237 -24.57 -14.67 9.18
CA PRO A 237 -24.47 -13.83 10.37
C PRO A 237 -23.15 -13.04 10.45
N LEU A 238 -22.08 -13.47 9.79
CA LEU A 238 -20.83 -12.69 9.70
C LEU A 238 -20.95 -11.55 8.67
N TYR A 239 -21.79 -11.73 7.64
CA TYR A 239 -22.00 -10.70 6.63
C TYR A 239 -22.92 -9.56 7.10
N HIS A 240 -23.90 -9.88 7.95
CA HIS A 240 -24.91 -8.93 8.47
C HIS A 240 -24.80 -8.64 9.98
N GLY A 241 -23.77 -9.13 10.66
CA GLY A 241 -23.64 -9.07 12.11
C GLY A 241 -23.52 -7.65 12.68
N SER A 242 -23.88 -7.48 13.97
CA SER A 242 -23.78 -6.21 14.71
C SER A 242 -22.35 -5.66 14.84
N GLU A 243 -21.36 -6.54 14.69
CA GLU A 243 -19.94 -6.19 14.76
C GLU A 243 -19.39 -5.59 13.46
N LEU A 244 -20.23 -5.48 12.41
CA LEU A 244 -19.86 -4.82 11.16
C LEU A 244 -19.58 -3.33 11.40
N LYS A 245 -18.40 -2.89 10.97
CA LYS A 245 -17.93 -1.50 10.99
C LYS A 245 -17.55 -1.06 9.59
N GLY A 246 -17.41 0.26 9.41
CA GLY A 246 -17.01 0.86 8.15
C GLY A 246 -15.49 0.95 7.96
N GLY A 247 -15.04 1.17 6.73
CA GLY A 247 -13.64 1.42 6.38
C GLY A 247 -13.02 2.60 7.13
N GLU A 248 -13.83 3.57 7.54
CA GLU A 248 -13.44 4.69 8.41
C GLU A 248 -12.88 4.25 9.76
N ASP A 249 -13.40 3.16 10.33
CA ASP A 249 -12.91 2.61 11.60
C ASP A 249 -11.66 1.75 11.36
N LEU A 250 -11.65 0.95 10.28
CA LEU A 250 -10.49 0.14 9.93
C LEU A 250 -9.26 1.00 9.62
N GLU A 251 -9.44 2.14 8.95
CA GLU A 251 -8.37 3.08 8.67
C GLU A 251 -7.62 3.48 9.95
N LEU A 252 -8.33 3.79 11.03
CA LEU A 252 -7.72 4.18 12.30
C LEU A 252 -6.92 3.04 12.92
N ILE A 253 -7.46 1.83 12.88
CA ILE A 253 -6.80 0.61 13.39
C ILE A 253 -5.52 0.31 12.61
N VAL A 254 -5.59 0.35 11.28
CA VAL A 254 -4.43 0.06 10.42
C VAL A 254 -3.37 1.14 10.60
N ARG A 255 -3.73 2.42 10.68
CA ARG A 255 -2.79 3.52 11.01
C ARG A 255 -2.11 3.33 12.36
N ALA A 256 -2.86 2.92 13.38
CA ALA A 256 -2.31 2.61 14.70
C ALA A 256 -1.32 1.43 14.61
N GLY A 257 -1.68 0.38 13.88
CA GLY A 257 -0.83 -0.79 13.67
C GLY A 257 0.47 -0.49 12.90
N VAL A 258 0.41 0.35 11.87
CA VAL A 258 1.59 0.87 11.15
C VAL A 258 2.49 1.69 12.07
N SER A 259 1.89 2.56 12.89
CA SER A 259 2.64 3.39 13.85
C SER A 259 3.32 2.54 14.92
N ARG A 260 2.62 1.53 15.45
CA ARG A 260 3.15 0.58 16.45
C ARG A 260 4.35 -0.18 15.89
N TRP A 261 4.23 -0.74 14.69
CA TRP A 261 5.33 -1.42 14.02
C TRP A 261 6.52 -0.50 13.73
N THR A 262 6.25 0.70 13.21
CA THR A 262 7.30 1.67 12.89
C THR A 262 8.12 2.03 14.14
N ARG A 263 7.47 2.32 15.28
CA ARG A 263 8.18 2.60 16.54
C ARG A 263 9.04 1.42 16.98
N SER A 264 8.52 0.20 16.90
CA SER A 264 9.29 -0.99 17.28
C SER A 264 10.51 -1.19 16.39
N ARG A 265 10.41 -0.92 15.08
CA ARG A 265 11.56 -0.89 14.16
C ARG A 265 12.63 0.08 14.62
N PHE A 266 12.27 1.31 14.97
CA PHE A 266 13.23 2.29 15.48
C PHE A 266 13.83 1.85 16.81
N ASP A 267 13.02 1.42 17.77
CA ASP A 267 13.46 1.03 19.10
C ASP A 267 14.48 -0.12 19.07
N ARG A 268 14.30 -1.08 18.15
CA ARG A 268 15.24 -2.20 17.99
C ARG A 268 16.52 -1.82 17.25
N THR A 269 16.43 -0.89 16.30
CA THR A 269 17.55 -0.55 15.41
C THR A 269 18.44 0.56 15.99
N ILE A 270 17.94 1.30 16.98
CA ILE A 270 18.69 2.33 17.68
C ILE A 270 19.51 1.71 18.81
N SER A 271 20.81 2.01 18.84
CA SER A 271 21.69 1.63 19.94
C SER A 271 22.76 2.69 20.12
N GLY A 272 23.05 3.08 21.37
CA GLY A 272 24.10 4.05 21.68
C GLY A 272 23.93 5.43 21.04
N GLY A 273 22.68 5.86 20.77
CA GLY A 273 22.40 7.13 20.09
C GLY A 273 22.64 7.11 18.58
N ILE A 274 22.70 5.91 17.97
CA ILE A 274 22.91 5.71 16.54
C ILE A 274 21.75 4.88 15.98
N LEU A 275 21.17 5.31 14.87
CA LEU A 275 20.28 4.52 14.03
C LEU A 275 21.11 3.70 13.05
N LYS A 276 21.04 2.38 13.15
CA LYS A 276 21.65 1.44 12.17
C LYS A 276 20.73 1.22 10.97
N ASP A 277 21.27 0.63 9.91
CA ASP A 277 20.57 0.32 8.66
C ASP A 277 19.73 1.51 8.15
N ALA A 278 20.24 2.73 8.32
CA ALA A 278 19.50 3.97 8.12
C ALA A 278 18.93 4.07 6.71
N LYS A 279 19.65 3.53 5.71
CA LYS A 279 19.17 3.41 4.33
C LYS A 279 17.77 2.79 4.23
N LEU A 280 17.43 1.79 5.04
CA LEU A 280 16.09 1.16 5.01
C LEU A 280 14.98 2.13 5.42
N PHE A 281 15.26 3.04 6.35
CA PHE A 281 14.30 4.07 6.78
C PHE A 281 14.21 5.21 5.75
N PHE A 282 15.33 5.67 5.23
CA PHE A 282 15.35 6.76 4.25
C PHE A 282 14.75 6.39 2.89
N ARG A 283 14.59 5.10 2.57
CA ARG A 283 13.82 4.65 1.40
C ARG A 283 12.38 5.16 1.41
N HIS A 284 11.76 5.33 2.58
CA HIS A 284 10.41 5.87 2.71
C HIS A 284 10.31 7.37 2.34
N ILE A 285 11.43 8.09 2.36
CA ILE A 285 11.48 9.51 1.97
C ILE A 285 11.88 9.62 0.49
N LEU A 286 12.87 8.84 0.07
CA LEU A 286 13.54 9.04 -1.21
C LEU A 286 12.98 8.18 -2.35
N SER A 287 12.34 7.06 -2.05
CA SER A 287 11.78 6.14 -3.04
C SER A 287 10.28 5.96 -2.85
N THR A 288 9.65 5.11 -3.66
CA THR A 288 8.26 4.69 -3.47
C THR A 288 8.23 3.21 -3.09
N THR A 289 8.32 2.93 -1.79
CA THR A 289 8.28 1.58 -1.22
C THR A 289 6.90 0.95 -1.44
N THR A 290 5.85 1.67 -1.07
CA THR A 290 4.44 1.31 -1.32
C THR A 290 3.63 2.55 -1.68
N VAL A 291 2.33 2.39 -1.94
CA VAL A 291 1.39 3.49 -2.22
C VAL A 291 0.05 3.20 -1.56
N ASN A 292 -0.73 4.25 -1.31
CA ASN A 292 -2.18 4.12 -1.11
C ASN A 292 -2.91 4.45 -2.42
N LEU A 293 -4.21 4.14 -2.51
CA LEU A 293 -5.10 4.63 -3.55
C LEU A 293 -6.03 5.71 -2.99
N VAL A 294 -6.13 6.81 -3.71
CA VAL A 294 -7.00 7.95 -3.39
C VAL A 294 -7.89 8.28 -4.57
N THR A 295 -9.05 8.87 -4.29
CA THR A 295 -10.05 9.23 -5.30
C THR A 295 -10.54 10.66 -5.06
N SER A 296 -11.27 11.19 -6.04
CA SER A 296 -12.21 12.27 -5.76
C SER A 296 -13.25 11.81 -4.72
N PRO A 297 -13.70 12.69 -3.81
CA PRO A 297 -14.83 12.36 -2.95
C PRO A 297 -16.17 12.27 -3.72
N GLN A 298 -16.20 12.59 -5.02
CA GLN A 298 -17.40 12.51 -5.85
C GLN A 298 -17.51 11.15 -6.54
N GLN A 299 -18.71 10.58 -6.53
CA GLN A 299 -19.00 9.39 -7.33
C GLN A 299 -18.99 9.76 -8.82
N GLY A 300 -18.39 8.89 -9.65
CA GLY A 300 -18.29 9.15 -11.09
C GLY A 300 -19.66 9.25 -11.75
N ALA A 301 -20.61 8.40 -11.34
CA ALA A 301 -21.97 8.35 -11.87
C ALA A 301 -22.82 9.59 -11.52
N SER A 302 -22.44 10.37 -10.51
CA SER A 302 -23.15 11.60 -10.11
C SER A 302 -22.56 12.88 -10.70
N LEU A 303 -21.47 12.80 -11.48
CA LEU A 303 -20.89 13.97 -12.12
C LEU A 303 -21.75 14.37 -13.32
N GLY A 304 -22.41 15.52 -13.20
CA GLY A 304 -23.21 16.12 -14.27
C GLY A 304 -22.56 17.33 -14.92
N ASP A 305 -23.27 17.90 -15.89
CA ASP A 305 -22.87 19.13 -16.56
C ASP A 305 -22.86 20.31 -15.57
N GLY A 306 -21.73 21.03 -15.50
CA GLY A 306 -21.55 22.17 -14.59
C GLY A 306 -21.01 21.82 -13.20
N GLU A 307 -20.92 20.53 -12.84
CA GLU A 307 -20.26 20.10 -11.61
C GLU A 307 -18.74 20.27 -11.71
N MET A 308 -18.11 20.61 -10.57
CA MET A 308 -16.65 20.67 -10.47
C MET A 308 -16.12 19.39 -9.83
N LEU A 309 -15.34 18.62 -10.59
CA LEU A 309 -14.59 17.49 -10.09
C LEU A 309 -13.47 17.97 -9.16
N ARG A 310 -13.51 17.57 -7.90
CA ARG A 310 -12.44 17.78 -6.92
C ARG A 310 -11.38 16.70 -7.07
N LEU A 311 -10.13 17.10 -7.22
CA LEU A 311 -9.01 16.17 -7.38
C LEU A 311 -8.24 16.00 -6.05
N PRO A 312 -7.63 14.83 -5.81
CA PRO A 312 -6.79 14.61 -4.63
C PRO A 312 -5.57 15.54 -4.63
N THR A 313 -5.37 16.32 -3.56
CA THR A 313 -4.18 17.17 -3.40
C THR A 313 -2.90 16.34 -3.41
N SER A 314 -2.91 15.19 -2.73
CA SER A 314 -1.80 14.25 -2.58
C SER A 314 -1.29 13.64 -3.90
N PHE A 315 -2.09 13.69 -4.96
CA PHE A 315 -1.65 13.29 -6.30
C PHE A 315 -0.65 14.28 -6.90
N PHE A 316 -0.75 15.57 -6.54
CA PHE A 316 0.06 16.64 -7.13
C PHE A 316 1.23 17.08 -6.27
N LEU A 317 1.14 16.84 -4.96
CA LEU A 317 2.12 17.27 -3.96
C LEU A 317 2.08 16.27 -2.81
N ASN A 318 3.22 15.95 -2.19
CA ASN A 318 3.21 15.18 -0.94
C ASN A 318 2.78 16.08 0.24
N SER A 319 1.52 16.51 0.24
CA SER A 319 0.95 17.46 1.21
C SER A 319 1.08 16.96 2.65
N ASP A 320 0.88 15.65 2.85
CA ASP A 320 0.87 15.02 4.16
C ASP A 320 2.25 15.10 4.83
N CYS A 321 3.36 15.06 4.05
CA CYS A 321 4.70 15.25 4.57
C CYS A 321 5.15 16.73 4.53
N LEU A 322 4.98 17.44 3.41
CA LEU A 322 5.51 18.79 3.22
C LEU A 322 4.75 19.84 4.03
N LEU A 323 3.42 19.78 4.03
CA LEU A 323 2.58 20.78 4.69
C LEU A 323 2.25 20.36 6.13
N ASP A 324 1.73 19.14 6.32
CA ASP A 324 1.23 18.73 7.64
C ASP A 324 2.38 18.34 8.60
N GLU A 325 3.32 17.50 8.17
CA GLU A 325 4.41 17.01 9.04
C GLU A 325 5.53 18.04 9.22
N LEU A 326 6.02 18.60 8.12
CA LEU A 326 7.13 19.56 8.11
C LEU A 326 6.69 21.00 8.37
N GLY A 327 5.40 21.31 8.23
CA GLY A 327 4.86 22.64 8.52
C GLY A 327 5.30 23.71 7.52
N LEU A 328 5.50 23.37 6.24
CA LEU A 328 5.74 24.40 5.22
C LEU A 328 4.47 25.25 5.06
N PRO A 329 4.53 26.58 5.26
CA PRO A 329 3.35 27.44 5.29
C PRO A 329 2.86 27.84 3.89
N ALA A 330 2.85 26.92 2.92
CA ALA A 330 2.38 27.19 1.57
C ALA A 330 0.85 27.25 1.52
N THR A 331 0.31 28.28 0.87
CA THR A 331 -1.13 28.46 0.71
C THR A 331 -1.61 27.84 -0.58
N ILE A 332 -2.16 26.63 -0.49
CA ILE A 332 -2.73 25.92 -1.64
C ILE A 332 -4.25 25.75 -1.51
N SER A 333 -4.96 25.90 -2.62
CA SER A 333 -6.41 25.62 -2.68
C SER A 333 -6.68 24.23 -3.26
N ARG A 334 -7.81 23.62 -2.91
CA ARG A 334 -8.15 22.27 -3.42
C ARG A 334 -8.24 22.28 -4.95
N PRO A 335 -7.54 21.37 -5.65
CA PRO A 335 -7.55 21.35 -7.11
C PRO A 335 -8.92 20.87 -7.61
N LYS A 336 -9.45 21.55 -8.62
CA LYS A 336 -10.76 21.23 -9.21
C LYS A 336 -10.76 21.50 -10.71
N SER A 337 -11.55 20.73 -11.44
CA SER A 337 -11.76 20.86 -12.89
C SER A 337 -13.24 20.72 -13.22
N PRO A 338 -13.76 21.30 -14.31
CA PRO A 338 -15.08 20.94 -14.83
C PRO A 338 -15.21 19.41 -14.99
N GLY A 339 -16.30 18.85 -14.49
CA GLY A 339 -16.59 17.40 -14.55
C GLY A 339 -16.70 16.89 -15.99
N THR A 340 -17.17 17.74 -16.91
CA THR A 340 -17.25 17.44 -18.34
C THR A 340 -15.89 17.06 -18.94
N PHE A 341 -14.79 17.73 -18.55
CA PHE A 341 -13.46 17.38 -19.04
C PHE A 341 -13.06 15.95 -18.65
N TYR A 342 -13.48 15.50 -17.47
CA TYR A 342 -13.23 14.14 -17.01
C TYR A 342 -14.09 13.13 -17.77
N LEU A 343 -15.39 13.38 -17.93
CA LEU A 343 -16.29 12.51 -18.69
C LEU A 343 -15.86 12.38 -20.15
N ASP A 344 -15.39 13.46 -20.76
CA ASP A 344 -14.82 13.47 -22.10
C ASP A 344 -13.59 12.58 -22.20
N CYS A 345 -12.69 12.62 -21.21
CA CYS A 345 -11.52 11.74 -21.13
C CYS A 345 -11.93 10.26 -20.99
N LEU A 346 -12.93 9.95 -20.16
CA LEU A 346 -13.44 8.58 -20.00
C LEU A 346 -13.88 8.00 -21.35
N THR A 347 -14.62 8.80 -22.12
CA THR A 347 -15.14 8.41 -23.44
C THR A 347 -14.02 8.32 -24.48
N THR A 348 -13.20 9.37 -24.57
CA THR A 348 -12.09 9.49 -25.54
C THR A 348 -11.12 8.33 -25.40
N TYR A 349 -10.76 7.98 -24.17
CA TYR A 349 -9.77 6.95 -23.90
C TYR A 349 -10.36 5.56 -23.64
N GLY A 350 -11.67 5.39 -23.76
CA GLY A 350 -12.34 4.10 -23.57
C GLY A 350 -12.04 3.51 -22.20
N VAL A 351 -12.28 4.29 -21.14
CA VAL A 351 -12.04 3.84 -19.77
C VAL A 351 -12.99 2.73 -19.40
N GLN A 352 -12.44 1.65 -18.86
CA GLN A 352 -13.21 0.46 -18.50
C GLN A 352 -12.64 -0.26 -17.28
N LEU A 353 -13.54 -0.84 -16.49
CA LEU A 353 -13.22 -1.88 -15.51
C LEU A 353 -13.30 -3.24 -16.21
N LYS A 354 -12.35 -4.13 -15.91
CA LYS A 354 -12.29 -5.45 -16.52
C LYS A 354 -11.95 -6.50 -15.48
N ASP A 355 -12.73 -7.57 -15.45
CA ASP A 355 -12.47 -8.75 -14.64
C ASP A 355 -12.93 -9.99 -15.40
N GLY A 356 -11.99 -10.90 -15.68
CA GLY A 356 -12.22 -12.04 -16.56
C GLY A 356 -12.88 -11.64 -17.90
N PRO A 357 -14.02 -12.25 -18.27
CA PRO A 357 -14.76 -11.93 -19.50
C PRO A 357 -15.62 -10.66 -19.39
N VAL A 358 -15.85 -10.14 -18.17
CA VAL A 358 -16.73 -9.00 -17.95
C VAL A 358 -15.96 -7.71 -18.16
N THR A 359 -16.49 -6.82 -19.00
CA THR A 359 -15.96 -5.49 -19.26
C THR A 359 -17.06 -4.45 -19.06
N LEU A 360 -16.81 -3.46 -18.21
CA LEU A 360 -17.74 -2.38 -17.91
C LEU A 360 -17.13 -1.05 -18.37
N ALA A 361 -17.81 -0.37 -19.30
CA ALA A 361 -17.36 0.93 -19.83
C ALA A 361 -17.60 2.07 -18.84
N ARG A 362 -16.84 2.07 -17.73
CA ARG A 362 -16.90 3.04 -16.63
C ARG A 362 -15.57 3.07 -15.87
N ASP A 363 -15.33 4.13 -15.10
CA ASP A 363 -14.27 4.15 -14.08
C ASP A 363 -14.75 3.44 -12.79
N THR A 364 -13.91 3.43 -11.77
CA THR A 364 -14.24 3.05 -10.39
C THR A 364 -15.43 3.87 -9.85
N PRO A 365 -16.11 3.42 -8.78
CA PRO A 365 -17.31 4.11 -8.26
C PRO A 365 -17.07 5.59 -7.93
N PHE A 366 -15.89 5.92 -7.41
CA PHE A 366 -15.43 7.28 -7.21
C PHE A 366 -14.50 7.72 -8.35
N ALA A 367 -14.64 8.97 -8.75
CA ALA A 367 -13.89 9.50 -9.88
C ALA A 367 -12.39 9.62 -9.56
N PHE A 368 -11.56 9.49 -10.60
CA PHE A 368 -10.13 9.80 -10.53
C PHE A 368 -9.36 8.99 -9.47
N ALA A 369 -9.59 7.68 -9.41
CA ALA A 369 -8.81 6.77 -8.55
C ALA A 369 -7.33 6.72 -9.00
N VAL A 370 -6.39 7.02 -8.11
CA VAL A 370 -4.96 7.14 -8.44
C VAL A 370 -4.08 6.74 -7.26
N PRO A 371 -2.83 6.32 -7.50
CA PRO A 371 -1.87 6.13 -6.42
C PRO A 371 -1.43 7.45 -5.79
N GLU A 372 -1.21 7.43 -4.47
CA GLU A 372 -0.66 8.52 -3.66
C GLU A 372 0.43 7.99 -2.69
N PRO A 373 1.23 8.88 -2.07
CA PRO A 373 2.19 8.46 -1.04
C PRO A 373 1.53 7.66 0.08
N ALA A 374 2.25 6.68 0.61
CA ALA A 374 1.72 5.83 1.66
C ALA A 374 1.74 6.54 3.02
N PHE A 375 0.79 6.21 3.89
CA PHE A 375 0.79 6.72 5.27
C PHE A 375 2.08 6.37 6.02
N GLU A 376 2.62 5.18 5.79
CA GLU A 376 3.86 4.73 6.42
C GLU A 376 5.04 5.66 6.12
N ASP A 377 5.10 6.25 4.91
CA ASP A 377 6.18 7.16 4.55
C ASP A 377 6.19 8.40 5.45
N ARG A 378 5.01 8.92 5.77
CA ARG A 378 4.85 9.99 6.75
C ARG A 378 5.22 9.54 8.16
N THR A 379 4.78 8.35 8.58
CA THR A 379 5.09 7.81 9.91
C THR A 379 6.60 7.65 10.12
N VAL A 380 7.31 7.10 9.13
CA VAL A 380 8.78 6.95 9.18
C VAL A 380 9.47 8.32 9.19
N LEU A 381 9.01 9.27 8.38
CA LEU A 381 9.52 10.65 8.39
C LEU A 381 9.38 11.29 9.78
N ALA A 382 8.20 11.18 10.38
CA ALA A 382 7.91 11.74 11.70
C ALA A 382 8.84 11.15 12.78
N GLU A 383 9.08 9.83 12.76
CA GLU A 383 9.98 9.15 13.70
C GLU A 383 11.47 9.50 13.46
N LEU A 384 11.91 9.64 12.20
CA LEU A 384 13.27 10.11 11.89
C LEU A 384 13.53 11.51 12.47
N ILE A 385 12.54 12.39 12.41
CA ILE A 385 12.64 13.76 12.95
C ILE A 385 12.55 13.73 14.48
N SER A 386 11.55 13.05 15.04
CA SER A 386 11.30 13.07 16.49
C SER A 386 12.44 12.45 17.29
N ARG A 387 13.15 11.48 16.71
CA ARG A 387 14.32 10.81 17.31
C ARG A 387 15.63 11.51 17.00
N GLY A 388 15.62 12.60 16.23
CA GLY A 388 16.81 13.39 15.92
C GLY A 388 17.76 12.76 14.89
N ALA A 389 17.29 11.79 14.08
CA ALA A 389 18.07 11.24 12.97
C ALA A 389 18.07 12.17 11.74
N LEU A 390 17.01 12.97 11.57
CA LEU A 390 16.81 13.83 10.41
C LEU A 390 16.35 15.22 10.82
N SER A 391 17.04 16.25 10.31
CA SER A 391 16.59 17.63 10.49
C SER A 391 15.40 17.94 9.59
N ARG A 392 14.47 18.79 10.05
CA ARG A 392 13.32 19.25 9.24
C ARG A 392 13.74 19.89 7.92
N ARG A 393 14.83 20.68 7.92
CA ARG A 393 15.36 21.34 6.72
C ARG A 393 15.87 20.32 5.70
N LEU A 394 16.61 19.30 6.15
CA LEU A 394 17.10 18.26 5.25
C LEU A 394 15.93 17.44 4.70
N ALA A 395 15.00 17.02 5.55
CA ALA A 395 13.77 16.35 5.12
C ALA A 395 13.02 17.12 4.03
N ALA A 396 12.79 18.41 4.23
CA ALA A 396 12.12 19.26 3.25
C ALA A 396 12.95 19.38 1.96
N SER A 397 14.26 19.58 2.05
CA SER A 397 15.14 19.66 0.88
C SER A 397 15.13 18.38 0.05
N LEU A 398 15.10 17.21 0.70
CA LEU A 398 14.98 15.90 0.03
C LEU A 398 13.62 15.72 -0.66
N LEU A 399 12.53 16.09 0.02
CA LEU A 399 11.17 15.97 -0.54
C LEU A 399 10.87 17.01 -1.62
N MET A 400 11.58 18.15 -1.61
CA MET A 400 11.46 19.19 -2.62
C MET A 400 12.10 18.82 -3.95
N VAL A 401 13.03 17.85 -3.97
CA VAL A 401 13.53 17.27 -5.22
C VAL A 401 12.42 16.51 -5.91
N ASP A 402 12.07 16.95 -7.11
CA ASP A 402 10.99 16.44 -7.94
C ASP A 402 9.63 16.42 -7.21
N PHE A 403 9.35 17.47 -6.42
CA PHE A 403 8.19 17.54 -5.53
C PHE A 403 6.82 17.44 -6.22
N THR A 404 6.77 17.72 -7.53
CA THR A 404 5.57 17.58 -8.36
C THR A 404 5.23 16.12 -8.70
N ASN A 405 6.14 15.19 -8.39
CA ASN A 405 5.98 13.74 -8.55
C ASN A 405 6.08 13.05 -7.19
N PRO A 406 5.01 13.10 -6.37
CA PRO A 406 5.04 12.58 -5.00
C PRO A 406 5.28 11.07 -4.92
N VAL A 407 4.85 10.32 -5.94
CA VAL A 407 5.12 8.88 -6.12
C VAL A 407 5.87 8.62 -7.42
N PHE A 408 6.64 7.53 -7.44
CA PHE A 408 7.41 7.06 -8.58
C PHE A 408 8.39 8.10 -9.15
N SER A 409 9.09 8.82 -8.26
CA SER A 409 10.17 9.72 -8.65
C SER A 409 11.52 8.97 -8.68
N PRO A 410 12.00 8.55 -9.86
CA PRO A 410 13.36 8.00 -9.97
C PRO A 410 14.42 9.07 -9.73
N ARG A 411 14.08 10.36 -9.88
CA ARG A 411 14.99 11.49 -9.60
C ARG A 411 15.30 11.53 -8.12
N ARG A 412 14.28 11.59 -7.26
CA ARG A 412 14.47 11.64 -5.80
C ARG A 412 15.16 10.37 -5.27
N GLU A 413 14.89 9.22 -5.87
CA GLU A 413 15.50 7.94 -5.48
C GLU A 413 17.03 7.94 -5.64
N LYS A 414 17.58 8.66 -6.63
CA LYS A 414 19.05 8.77 -6.82
C LYS A 414 19.77 9.32 -5.59
N LEU A 415 19.12 10.17 -4.79
CA LEU A 415 19.72 10.71 -3.57
C LEU A 415 19.97 9.65 -2.49
N HIS A 416 19.35 8.47 -2.60
CA HIS A 416 19.52 7.38 -1.65
C HIS A 416 20.99 6.92 -1.55
N ARG A 417 21.77 7.06 -2.64
CA ARG A 417 23.20 6.71 -2.66
C ARG A 417 24.07 7.48 -1.67
N TYR A 418 23.61 8.65 -1.23
CA TYR A 418 24.33 9.52 -0.28
C TYR A 418 23.93 9.29 1.18
N ILE A 419 22.92 8.45 1.44
CA ILE A 419 22.52 8.11 2.81
C ILE A 419 23.54 7.13 3.40
N PRO A 420 24.13 7.41 4.57
CA PRO A 420 25.03 6.46 5.24
C PRO A 420 24.27 5.27 5.83
N GLU A 421 24.96 4.17 6.13
CA GLU A 421 24.34 3.01 6.81
C GLU A 421 23.99 3.33 8.27
N GLU A 422 24.73 4.23 8.91
CA GLU A 422 24.53 4.64 10.29
C GLU A 422 24.30 6.14 10.38
N VAL A 423 23.35 6.56 11.21
CA VAL A 423 22.98 7.96 11.43
C VAL A 423 22.98 8.27 12.92
N ALA A 424 23.70 9.31 13.33
CA ALA A 424 23.67 9.80 14.70
C ALA A 424 22.33 10.47 15.04
N LEU A 425 21.86 10.30 16.27
CA LEU A 425 20.64 10.92 16.80
C LEU A 425 20.94 12.27 17.46
N ASP A 426 21.55 13.18 16.71
CA ASP A 426 22.08 14.47 17.19
C ASP A 426 21.25 15.68 16.70
N GLY A 427 19.99 15.45 16.36
CA GLY A 427 19.13 16.44 15.69
C GLY A 427 19.35 16.50 14.17
N GLY A 428 20.07 15.51 13.62
CA GLY A 428 20.39 15.37 12.21
C GLY A 428 21.59 16.21 11.77
N GLN A 429 22.37 16.77 12.70
CA GLN A 429 23.51 17.63 12.38
C GLN A 429 24.60 16.86 11.62
N THR A 430 25.03 15.71 12.14
CA THR A 430 26.03 14.87 11.48
C THR A 430 25.55 14.42 10.09
N LEU A 431 24.27 14.07 9.96
CA LEU A 431 23.70 13.69 8.68
C LEU A 431 23.65 14.87 7.70
N ASN A 432 23.25 16.06 8.14
CA ASN A 432 23.25 17.26 7.30
C ASN A 432 24.64 17.49 6.70
N ASP A 433 25.67 17.48 7.54
CA ASP A 433 27.04 17.81 7.12
C ASP A 433 27.59 16.75 6.15
N SER A 434 27.47 15.47 6.50
CA SER A 434 27.98 14.36 5.69
C SER A 434 27.22 14.20 4.36
N PHE A 435 25.89 14.29 4.38
CA PHE A 435 25.06 14.16 3.18
C PHE A 435 25.33 15.30 2.20
N VAL A 436 25.34 16.54 2.68
CA VAL A 436 25.57 17.72 1.84
C VAL A 436 26.97 17.70 1.25
N ALA A 437 28.00 17.34 2.04
CA ALA A 437 29.36 17.21 1.54
C ALA A 437 29.45 16.13 0.45
N ALA A 438 28.78 14.99 0.62
CA ALA A 438 28.76 13.91 -0.38
C ALA A 438 28.06 14.35 -1.67
N VAL A 439 26.95 15.08 -1.57
CA VAL A 439 26.25 15.64 -2.74
C VAL A 439 27.11 16.70 -3.43
N GLN A 440 27.78 17.59 -2.70
CA GLN A 440 28.67 18.60 -3.28
C GLN A 440 29.90 18.00 -3.98
N ALA A 441 30.38 16.85 -3.51
CA ALA A 441 31.53 16.15 -4.07
C ALA A 441 31.19 15.33 -5.34
N SER A 442 29.91 15.11 -5.64
CA SER A 442 29.48 14.41 -6.86
C SER A 442 29.86 15.20 -8.11
N SER A 443 30.29 14.48 -9.16
CA SER A 443 30.55 15.07 -10.47
C SER A 443 29.31 15.68 -11.11
N GLU A 444 28.11 15.19 -10.75
CA GLU A 444 26.84 15.68 -11.26
C GLU A 444 26.36 16.97 -10.55
N ALA A 445 26.97 17.36 -9.43
CA ALA A 445 26.54 18.53 -8.63
C ALA A 445 26.62 19.87 -9.40
N ALA A 446 27.56 19.97 -10.34
CA ALA A 446 27.73 21.17 -11.17
C ALA A 446 26.86 21.14 -12.44
N GLU A 447 26.21 20.01 -12.77
CA GLU A 447 25.41 19.86 -13.98
C GLU A 447 24.02 20.48 -13.78
N PRO A 448 23.64 21.53 -14.55
CA PRO A 448 22.32 22.12 -14.43
C PRO A 448 21.21 21.10 -14.72
N GLY A 449 20.26 20.97 -13.79
CA GLY A 449 19.14 20.01 -13.90
C GLY A 449 19.44 18.60 -13.36
N SER A 450 20.65 18.34 -12.87
CA SER A 450 20.94 17.14 -12.08
C SER A 450 20.14 17.14 -10.77
N VAL A 451 20.01 15.96 -10.17
CA VAL A 451 19.29 15.78 -8.90
C VAL A 451 20.04 16.45 -7.76
N GLU A 452 21.36 16.38 -7.81
CA GLU A 452 22.30 17.02 -6.89
C GLU A 452 22.18 18.54 -6.94
N ALA A 453 22.18 19.13 -8.14
CA ALA A 453 22.02 20.57 -8.31
C ALA A 453 20.65 21.05 -7.81
N GLU A 454 19.59 20.28 -8.06
CA GLU A 454 18.24 20.57 -7.57
C GLU A 454 18.19 20.55 -6.03
N PHE A 455 18.72 19.50 -5.39
CA PHE A 455 18.85 19.40 -3.94
C PHE A 455 19.64 20.59 -3.37
N LEU A 456 20.82 20.88 -3.93
CA LEU A 456 21.70 21.94 -3.45
C LEU A 456 21.08 23.33 -3.60
N SER A 457 20.28 23.56 -4.64
CA SER A 457 19.58 24.84 -4.82
C SER A 457 18.58 25.09 -3.69
N THR A 458 17.92 24.02 -3.22
CA THR A 458 16.99 24.09 -2.10
C THR A 458 17.72 24.16 -0.76
N TRP A 459 18.75 23.33 -0.57
CA TRP A 459 19.52 23.30 0.67
C TRP A 459 20.28 24.61 0.92
N SER A 460 20.87 25.23 -0.11
CA SER A 460 21.72 26.42 0.02
C SER A 460 20.95 27.71 0.36
N ALA A 461 19.62 27.65 0.47
CA ALA A 461 18.80 28.75 0.98
C ALA A 461 19.28 29.24 2.36
N ASN A 462 18.98 30.50 2.68
CA ASN A 462 19.32 31.08 3.98
C ASN A 462 18.83 30.16 5.12
N PRO A 463 19.71 29.66 6.02
CA PRO A 463 19.30 28.78 7.12
C PRO A 463 18.21 29.36 8.04
N ALA A 464 18.09 30.68 8.16
CA ALA A 464 17.05 31.33 8.96
C ALA A 464 15.69 31.43 8.24
N ALA A 465 15.67 31.28 6.92
CA ALA A 465 14.51 31.46 6.05
C ALA A 465 14.45 30.37 4.97
N TRP A 466 14.84 29.15 5.34
CA TRP A 466 15.03 28.05 4.39
C TRP A 466 13.71 27.57 3.75
N GLN A 467 12.58 27.86 4.40
CA GLN A 467 11.24 27.49 3.91
C GLN A 467 10.79 28.38 2.75
N ASP A 468 11.18 29.66 2.72
CA ASP A 468 10.70 30.66 1.76
C ASP A 468 10.82 30.24 0.29
N PRO A 469 11.99 29.79 -0.22
CA PRO A 469 12.10 29.36 -1.61
C PRO A 469 11.27 28.11 -1.92
N MET A 470 11.13 27.19 -0.95
CA MET A 470 10.31 25.98 -1.12
C MET A 470 8.83 26.34 -1.21
N VAL A 471 8.37 27.23 -0.32
CA VAL A 471 6.99 27.74 -0.30
C VAL A 471 6.68 28.46 -1.62
N ALA A 472 7.56 29.36 -2.06
CA ALA A 472 7.41 30.06 -3.33
C ALA A 472 7.33 29.09 -4.54
N ALA A 473 8.16 28.04 -4.55
CA ALA A 473 8.14 27.02 -5.60
C ALA A 473 6.82 26.23 -5.60
N ILE A 474 6.33 25.80 -4.42
CA ILE A 474 5.05 25.10 -4.28
C ILE A 474 3.91 25.98 -4.75
N GLU A 475 3.82 27.24 -4.31
CA GLU A 475 2.74 28.16 -4.67
C GLU A 475 2.75 28.53 -6.17
N SER A 476 3.94 28.70 -6.75
CA SER A 476 4.09 28.94 -8.19
C SER A 476 3.60 27.75 -9.01
N TYR A 477 4.07 26.54 -8.67
CA TYR A 477 3.59 25.30 -9.28
C TYR A 477 2.08 25.13 -9.14
N TRP A 478 1.55 25.40 -7.94
CA TRP A 478 0.12 25.25 -7.67
C TRP A 478 -0.72 26.22 -8.49
N THR A 479 -0.26 27.47 -8.65
CA THR A 479 -0.90 28.46 -9.51
C THR A 479 -0.96 27.98 -10.97
N ASN A 480 0.14 27.46 -11.49
CA ASN A 480 0.20 26.90 -12.85
C ASN A 480 -0.74 25.70 -13.01
N LEU A 481 -0.79 24.81 -12.01
CA LEU A 481 -1.68 23.65 -11.98
C LEU A 481 -3.15 24.07 -12.03
N LEU A 482 -3.55 25.02 -11.19
CA LEU A 482 -4.93 25.50 -11.16
C LEU A 482 -5.33 26.13 -12.49
N GLN A 483 -4.43 26.88 -13.13
CA GLN A 483 -4.68 27.42 -14.47
C GLN A 483 -4.86 26.31 -15.51
N ARG A 484 -4.03 25.26 -15.48
CA ARG A 484 -4.14 24.10 -16.39
C ARG A 484 -5.50 23.42 -16.28
N LEU A 485 -5.97 23.20 -15.04
CA LEU A 485 -7.25 22.54 -14.74
C LEU A 485 -8.48 23.34 -15.20
N THR A 486 -8.33 24.60 -15.63
CA THR A 486 -9.43 25.38 -16.23
C THR A 486 -9.69 25.07 -17.70
N THR A 487 -8.83 24.27 -18.35
CA THR A 487 -8.91 23.98 -19.79
C THR A 487 -9.00 22.49 -20.06
N ALA A 488 -9.75 22.09 -21.10
CA ALA A 488 -9.87 20.69 -21.49
C ALA A 488 -8.52 20.06 -21.84
N ALA A 489 -7.67 20.77 -22.59
CA ALA A 489 -6.33 20.30 -22.95
C ALA A 489 -5.40 20.16 -21.72
N GLY A 490 -5.50 21.08 -20.76
CA GLY A 490 -4.75 20.97 -19.51
C GLY A 490 -5.20 19.78 -18.67
N PHE A 491 -6.52 19.55 -18.56
CA PHE A 491 -7.04 18.37 -17.87
C PHE A 491 -6.68 17.06 -18.58
N ASP A 492 -6.67 17.04 -19.92
CA ASP A 492 -6.24 15.89 -20.72
C ASP A 492 -4.80 15.46 -20.37
N GLU A 493 -3.86 16.41 -20.26
CA GLU A 493 -2.49 16.16 -19.80
C GLU A 493 -2.51 15.49 -18.40
N ILE A 494 -3.31 16.01 -17.46
CA ILE A 494 -3.45 15.45 -16.10
C ILE A 494 -4.04 14.03 -16.11
N PHE A 495 -5.03 13.76 -16.97
CA PHE A 495 -5.63 12.45 -17.12
C PHE A 495 -4.62 11.43 -17.67
N ARG A 496 -3.79 11.83 -18.65
CA ARG A 496 -2.70 10.97 -19.15
C ARG A 496 -1.68 10.65 -18.05
N LEU A 497 -1.33 11.64 -17.23
CA LEU A 497 -0.43 11.42 -16.07
C LEU A 497 -1.05 10.45 -15.06
N SER A 498 -2.36 10.56 -14.79
CA SER A 498 -3.04 9.67 -13.86
C SER A 498 -3.01 8.22 -14.37
N GLU A 499 -3.32 7.99 -15.65
CA GLU A 499 -3.23 6.67 -16.28
C GLU A 499 -1.79 6.13 -16.29
N SER A 500 -0.79 6.97 -16.58
CA SER A 500 0.62 6.58 -16.49
C SER A 500 0.97 6.04 -15.09
N ARG A 501 0.51 6.71 -14.03
CA ARG A 501 0.76 6.27 -12.65
C ARG A 501 -0.06 5.02 -12.28
N ARG A 502 -1.31 4.89 -12.77
CA ARG A 502 -2.10 3.65 -12.63
C ARG A 502 -1.38 2.47 -13.29
N ARG A 503 -0.79 2.64 -14.47
CA ARG A 503 0.02 1.61 -15.15
C ARG A 503 1.26 1.21 -14.36
N GLN A 504 1.93 2.18 -13.73
CA GLN A 504 3.06 1.88 -12.84
C GLN A 504 2.62 1.10 -11.59
N PHE A 505 1.49 1.46 -10.99
CA PHE A 505 0.91 0.71 -9.87
C PHE A 505 0.53 -0.72 -10.26
N ARG A 506 -0.09 -0.93 -11.43
CA ARG A 506 -0.47 -2.27 -11.93
C ARG A 506 0.69 -3.23 -12.14
N LYS A 507 1.93 -2.74 -12.20
CA LYS A 507 3.14 -3.59 -12.28
C LYS A 507 3.59 -4.11 -10.91
N ARG A 508 2.95 -3.68 -9.81
CA ARG A 508 3.27 -4.09 -8.45
C ARG A 508 2.38 -5.24 -8.00
N PRO A 509 2.86 -6.18 -7.17
CA PRO A 509 2.02 -7.27 -6.64
C PRO A 509 0.79 -6.79 -5.87
N LEU A 510 0.86 -5.59 -5.28
CA LEU A 510 -0.25 -4.93 -4.58
C LEU A 510 -1.49 -4.65 -5.47
N ALA A 511 -1.32 -4.64 -6.80
CA ALA A 511 -2.39 -4.50 -7.78
C ALA A 511 -3.01 -5.86 -8.13
N GLU A 512 -3.71 -6.45 -7.17
CA GLU A 512 -4.18 -7.84 -7.20
C GLU A 512 -5.41 -8.07 -8.10
N PHE A 513 -6.35 -7.11 -8.20
CA PHE A 513 -7.64 -7.33 -8.85
C PHE A 513 -7.86 -6.45 -10.08
N GLY A 514 -8.54 -7.00 -11.08
CA GLY A 514 -8.88 -6.28 -12.32
C GLY A 514 -9.83 -5.09 -12.10
N LEU A 515 -10.61 -5.12 -11.02
CA LEU A 515 -11.57 -4.08 -10.66
C LEU A 515 -10.98 -2.97 -9.77
N THR A 516 -9.75 -3.12 -9.24
CA THR A 516 -9.16 -2.13 -8.33
C THR A 516 -9.02 -0.74 -8.99
N LEU A 517 -8.65 -0.69 -10.28
CA LEU A 517 -8.49 0.57 -11.04
C LEU A 517 -8.87 0.37 -12.51
N ALA A 518 -9.69 1.27 -13.06
CA ALA A 518 -10.07 1.22 -14.48
C ALA A 518 -8.93 1.55 -15.44
N VAL A 519 -8.92 0.89 -16.59
CA VAL A 519 -7.90 1.02 -17.63
C VAL A 519 -8.41 1.91 -18.75
N ALA A 520 -7.56 2.82 -19.23
CA ALA A 520 -7.82 3.61 -20.44
C ALA A 520 -7.41 2.82 -21.70
N ALA A 521 -8.34 2.04 -22.27
CA ALA A 521 -8.06 1.04 -23.29
C ALA A 521 -7.59 1.60 -24.65
N LYS A 522 -7.88 2.87 -24.94
CA LYS A 522 -7.52 3.54 -26.20
C LYS A 522 -6.36 4.53 -26.05
N LEU A 523 -5.79 4.65 -24.85
CA LEU A 523 -4.71 5.61 -24.57
C LEU A 523 -3.36 4.92 -24.67
N GLU A 524 -2.49 5.42 -25.53
CA GLU A 524 -1.10 4.95 -25.63
C GLU A 524 -0.16 5.81 -24.78
N ILE A 525 0.60 5.15 -23.91
CA ILE A 525 1.63 5.75 -23.04
C ILE A 525 2.83 4.79 -23.08
N PRO A 526 3.76 4.96 -24.03
CA PRO A 526 4.86 4.01 -24.24
C PRO A 526 5.93 4.12 -23.15
N VAL A 527 6.03 5.26 -22.48
CA VAL A 527 6.94 5.51 -21.36
C VAL A 527 6.19 6.19 -20.22
N PRO A 528 6.58 5.96 -18.96
CA PRO A 528 6.01 6.70 -17.84
C PRO A 528 6.08 8.21 -18.06
N LEU A 529 5.07 8.92 -17.58
CA LEU A 529 4.96 10.38 -17.62
C LEU A 529 5.24 10.98 -16.22
N GLN A 530 5.72 12.23 -16.21
CA GLN A 530 5.96 13.05 -15.02
C GLN A 530 5.32 14.43 -15.16
N MET A 531 5.07 15.05 -14.01
CA MET A 531 4.73 16.47 -13.90
C MET A 531 6.00 17.31 -13.83
N THR A 532 5.92 18.57 -14.28
CA THR A 532 6.98 19.58 -14.12
C THR A 532 6.49 20.71 -13.21
N GLU A 533 7.40 21.56 -12.72
CA GLU A 533 7.06 22.75 -11.91
C GLU A 533 6.14 23.76 -12.64
N LYS A 534 6.11 23.73 -13.98
CA LYS A 534 5.18 24.52 -14.80
C LYS A 534 3.82 23.84 -15.00
N ALA A 535 3.55 22.80 -14.21
CA ALA A 535 2.38 21.94 -14.32
C ALA A 535 2.14 21.37 -15.74
N ARG A 536 3.23 21.05 -16.45
CA ARG A 536 3.19 20.30 -17.73
C ARG A 536 3.45 18.85 -17.50
N VAL A 537 2.74 18.01 -18.23
CA VAL A 537 3.00 16.57 -18.29
C VAL A 537 3.93 16.26 -19.46
N ILE A 538 5.05 15.63 -19.16
CA ILE A 538 6.07 15.24 -20.14
C ILE A 538 6.44 13.75 -19.96
N PRO A 539 6.94 13.09 -21.00
CA PRO A 539 7.57 11.78 -20.85
C PRO A 539 8.73 11.82 -19.83
N ASN A 540 8.89 10.74 -19.05
CA ASN A 540 10.11 10.53 -18.29
C ASN A 540 11.28 10.38 -19.28
N PRO A 541 12.43 11.01 -19.00
CA PRO A 541 13.62 10.71 -19.76
C PRO A 541 13.93 9.22 -19.65
N PRO A 542 14.40 8.57 -20.72
CA PRO A 542 14.83 7.19 -20.65
C PRO A 542 15.93 7.07 -19.60
N THR A 543 15.69 6.27 -18.56
CA THR A 543 16.69 5.96 -17.54
C THR A 543 17.44 4.71 -18.00
N GLU A 544 18.78 4.74 -18.02
CA GLU A 544 19.64 3.62 -18.43
C GLU A 544 19.48 2.36 -17.53
N ASP A 545 18.82 2.48 -16.37
CA ASP A 545 18.76 1.44 -15.32
C ASP A 545 17.36 0.81 -15.06
N GLN A 546 16.45 0.73 -16.03
CA GLN A 546 15.15 0.04 -15.81
C GLN A 546 15.24 -1.50 -15.69
N ASN A 547 16.44 -2.07 -15.59
CA ASN A 547 16.63 -3.52 -15.37
C ASN A 547 16.63 -3.93 -13.89
N HIS A 548 16.58 -2.98 -12.94
CA HIS A 548 16.28 -3.34 -11.56
C HIS A 548 14.78 -3.32 -11.35
N ALA A 549 14.16 -4.46 -11.67
CA ALA A 549 12.85 -4.79 -11.12
C ALA A 549 12.91 -4.52 -9.61
N ILE A 550 11.99 -3.68 -9.14
CA ILE A 550 11.61 -3.61 -7.74
C ILE A 550 11.18 -5.02 -7.38
N VAL A 551 12.06 -5.75 -6.69
CA VAL A 551 11.76 -6.99 -5.96
C VAL A 551 11.58 -6.61 -4.50
#